data_AF-A0A556RKY4-F1
#
_entry.id   AF-A0A556RKY4-F1
#
_cell.length_a   1.000
_cell.length_b   1.000
_cell.length_c   1.000
_cell.angle_alpha   90.00
_cell.angle_beta   90.00
_cell.angle_gamma   90.00
#
_symmetry.space_group_name_H-M   'P 1'
#
loop_
_entity.id
_entity.type
_entity.pdbx_description
1 polymer ?
#
loop_
_entity_poly.entity_id
_entity_poly.type
_entity_poly.pdbx_seq_one_letter_code
_entity_poly.pdbx_strand_id
1 'polypeptide(L)'
;MDAHIDGKTFHTSYRELDMNLRGLTALFGHINVKLDPVKESVEEQRGFTHYIRLHKQIRPLLHSGNSVHLDIDDNAAMQSHNVLIQDKKTIFFIAQLALATYTLNGNLRLTGLIADKQYKIEILDLPNHIDRNVNGHAMKSFPKGMIKILYLQAIG
;
A
#
# COMPACT_ATOMS: atom_id res chain seq x y z
N MET A 1 1.04 7.70 -15.91
CA MET A 1 2.51 7.74 -15.81
C MET A 1 3.01 6.31 -15.77
N ASP A 2 4.09 5.98 -16.46
CA ASP A 2 4.66 4.62 -16.43
C ASP A 2 5.38 4.36 -15.11
N ALA A 3 5.24 3.14 -14.58
CA ALA A 3 5.90 2.69 -13.36
C ALA A 3 6.47 1.29 -13.55
N HIS A 4 7.57 0.99 -12.88
CA HIS A 4 8.27 -0.29 -13.02
C HIS A 4 8.46 -0.98 -11.68
N ILE A 5 8.26 -2.30 -11.67
CA ILE A 5 8.88 -3.15 -10.65
C ILE A 5 10.21 -3.62 -11.24
N ASP A 6 11.31 -3.17 -10.63
CA ASP A 6 12.68 -3.62 -10.91
C ASP A 6 13.09 -4.73 -9.93
N GLY A 7 14.25 -5.35 -10.13
CA GLY A 7 14.86 -6.30 -9.20
C GLY A 7 15.12 -5.70 -7.81
N LYS A 8 15.49 -6.55 -6.84
CA LYS A 8 15.66 -6.16 -5.43
C LYS A 8 16.58 -4.97 -5.22
N THR A 9 17.70 -4.92 -5.94
CA THR A 9 18.72 -3.86 -5.85
C THR A 9 18.58 -2.89 -7.01
N PHE A 10 18.32 -1.61 -6.72
CA PHE A 10 18.13 -0.58 -7.75
C PHE A 10 19.46 -0.09 -8.32
N HIS A 11 19.64 -0.13 -9.64
CA HIS A 11 20.90 0.25 -10.29
C HIS A 11 21.29 1.73 -10.15
N THR A 12 20.33 2.63 -9.91
CA THR A 12 20.59 4.08 -9.83
C THR A 12 20.95 4.56 -8.44
N SER A 13 20.52 3.84 -7.39
CA SER A 13 20.69 4.26 -6.00
C SER A 13 21.34 3.20 -5.12
N TYR A 14 21.50 1.98 -5.64
CA TYR A 14 21.98 0.79 -4.94
C TYR A 14 21.20 0.44 -3.68
N ARG A 15 20.00 1.03 -3.50
CA ARG A 15 19.09 0.63 -2.43
C ARG A 15 18.51 -0.74 -2.71
N GLU A 16 18.35 -1.51 -1.65
CA GLU A 16 17.53 -2.72 -1.67
C GLU A 16 16.17 -2.42 -1.07
N LEU A 17 15.09 -2.79 -1.76
CA LEU A 17 13.74 -2.66 -1.24
C LEU A 17 13.00 -3.99 -1.32
N ASP A 18 12.19 -4.26 -0.29
CA ASP A 18 11.31 -5.42 -0.27
C ASP A 18 10.36 -5.41 -1.48
N MET A 19 10.05 -6.60 -1.98
CA MET A 19 9.12 -6.81 -3.09
C MET A 19 7.76 -6.16 -2.81
N ASN A 20 7.30 -6.13 -1.56
CA ASN A 20 6.06 -5.45 -1.19
C ASN A 20 6.08 -3.95 -1.44
N LEU A 21 7.11 -3.25 -0.99
CA LEU A 21 7.22 -1.82 -1.21
C LEU A 21 7.39 -1.48 -2.69
N ARG A 22 8.23 -2.24 -3.42
CA ARG A 22 8.42 -2.08 -4.87
C ARG A 22 7.11 -2.28 -5.63
N GLY A 23 6.42 -3.38 -5.34
CA GLY A 23 5.17 -3.77 -5.97
C GLY A 23 4.07 -2.74 -5.75
N LEU A 24 3.79 -2.40 -4.49
CA LEU A 24 2.73 -1.45 -4.14
C LEU A 24 2.96 -0.05 -4.70
N THR A 25 4.21 0.43 -4.68
CA THR A 25 4.55 1.74 -5.26
C THR A 25 4.27 1.77 -6.76
N ALA A 26 4.59 0.70 -7.49
CA ALA A 26 4.39 0.62 -8.93
C ALA A 26 2.91 0.47 -9.35
N LEU A 27 2.01 0.05 -8.44
CA LEU A 27 0.59 -0.14 -8.74
C LEU A 27 -0.10 1.15 -9.21
N PHE A 28 0.35 2.32 -8.75
CA PHE A 28 -0.33 3.59 -9.04
C PHE A 28 0.05 4.21 -10.39
N GLY A 29 0.91 3.55 -11.16
CA GLY A 29 1.21 3.89 -12.55
C GLY A 29 0.78 2.80 -13.53
N HIS A 30 1.13 2.99 -14.80
CA HIS A 30 1.07 1.91 -15.78
C HIS A 30 2.21 0.94 -15.49
N ILE A 31 1.88 -0.14 -14.78
CA ILE A 31 2.88 -1.10 -14.33
C ILE A 31 3.55 -1.82 -15.50
N ASN A 32 4.86 -1.88 -15.45
CA ASN A 32 5.73 -2.65 -16.32
C ASN A 32 6.72 -3.43 -15.45
N VAL A 33 7.23 -4.56 -15.95
CA VAL A 33 8.16 -5.40 -15.22
C VAL A 33 9.50 -5.41 -15.95
N LYS A 34 10.56 -5.05 -15.23
CA LYS A 34 11.94 -5.10 -15.71
C LYS A 34 12.64 -6.24 -14.99
N LEU A 35 12.37 -7.45 -15.47
CA LEU A 35 12.82 -8.70 -14.87
C LEU A 35 13.59 -9.55 -15.87
N ASP A 36 14.65 -10.19 -15.41
CA ASP A 36 15.21 -11.37 -16.07
C ASP A 36 14.67 -12.63 -15.38
N PRO A 37 13.59 -13.26 -15.92
CA PRO A 37 12.92 -14.37 -15.24
C PRO A 37 13.80 -15.61 -15.08
N VAL A 38 14.93 -15.70 -15.78
CA VAL A 38 15.87 -16.83 -15.68
C VAL A 38 16.82 -16.66 -14.49
N LYS A 39 17.14 -15.43 -14.10
CA LYS A 39 18.09 -15.13 -13.02
C LYS A 39 17.43 -14.99 -11.65
N GLU A 40 16.14 -14.74 -11.65
CA GLU A 40 15.42 -14.27 -10.46
C GLU A 40 14.91 -15.44 -9.63
N SER A 41 14.95 -15.28 -8.31
CA SER A 41 14.56 -16.35 -7.40
C SER A 41 13.08 -16.68 -7.55
N VAL A 42 12.69 -17.89 -7.11
CA VAL A 42 11.29 -18.31 -7.13
C VAL A 42 10.40 -17.36 -6.29
N GLU A 43 10.95 -16.82 -5.22
CA GLU A 43 10.31 -15.83 -4.35
C GLU A 43 10.06 -14.51 -5.09
N GLU A 44 11.06 -13.98 -5.80
CA GLU A 44 10.90 -12.78 -6.62
C GLU A 44 9.85 -13.00 -7.71
N GLN A 45 9.92 -14.11 -8.45
CA GLN A 45 8.95 -14.43 -9.51
C GLN A 45 7.51 -14.50 -8.99
N ARG A 46 7.30 -15.07 -7.79
CA ARG A 46 6.00 -15.07 -7.10
C ARG A 46 5.54 -13.66 -6.76
N GLY A 47 6.45 -12.81 -6.30
CA GLY A 47 6.21 -11.39 -6.07
C GLY A 47 5.71 -10.67 -7.32
N PHE A 48 6.45 -10.76 -8.43
CA PHE A 48 6.03 -10.16 -9.70
C PHE A 48 4.65 -10.65 -10.14
N THR A 49 4.42 -11.96 -10.08
CA THR A 49 3.13 -12.56 -10.41
C THR A 49 2.00 -12.01 -9.53
N HIS A 50 2.26 -11.86 -8.22
CA HIS A 50 1.31 -11.29 -7.28
C HIS A 50 0.92 -9.86 -7.65
N TYR A 51 1.88 -8.96 -7.87
CA TYR A 51 1.59 -7.55 -8.18
C TYR A 51 1.02 -7.33 -9.58
N ILE A 52 1.40 -8.15 -10.57
CA ILE A 52 0.75 -8.14 -11.89
C ILE A 52 -0.74 -8.48 -11.74
N ARG A 53 -1.05 -9.53 -10.96
CA ARG A 53 -2.43 -9.95 -10.72
C ARG A 53 -3.20 -8.88 -9.96
N LEU A 54 -2.61 -8.35 -8.88
CA LEU A 54 -3.23 -7.30 -8.07
C LEU A 54 -3.51 -6.06 -8.92
N HIS A 55 -2.53 -5.57 -9.69
CA HIS A 55 -2.73 -4.47 -10.62
C HIS A 55 -3.89 -4.73 -11.58
N LYS A 56 -3.97 -5.91 -12.21
CA LYS A 56 -5.08 -6.24 -13.10
C LYS A 56 -6.45 -6.17 -12.40
N GLN A 57 -6.53 -6.61 -11.14
CA GLN A 57 -7.77 -6.57 -10.35
C GLN A 57 -8.23 -5.14 -10.05
N ILE A 58 -7.30 -4.23 -9.75
CA ILE A 58 -7.63 -2.85 -9.35
C ILE A 58 -7.41 -1.80 -10.45
N ARG A 59 -6.89 -2.19 -11.62
CA ARG A 59 -6.61 -1.32 -12.78
C ARG A 59 -7.78 -0.39 -13.16
N PRO A 60 -9.06 -0.85 -13.20
CA PRO A 60 -10.16 0.05 -13.51
C PRO A 60 -10.22 1.24 -12.56
N LEU A 61 -9.93 1.03 -11.27
CA LEU A 61 -9.90 2.09 -10.26
C LEU A 61 -8.67 2.97 -10.39
N LEU A 62 -7.49 2.36 -10.57
CA LEU A 62 -6.24 3.11 -10.71
C LEU A 62 -6.25 4.07 -11.91
N HIS A 63 -6.91 3.68 -13.02
CA HIS A 63 -6.89 4.45 -14.26
C HIS A 63 -8.09 5.41 -14.44
N SER A 64 -9.16 5.25 -13.65
CA SER A 64 -10.34 6.12 -13.74
C SER A 64 -10.58 6.97 -12.50
N GLY A 65 -9.93 6.65 -11.38
CA GLY A 65 -10.05 7.39 -10.15
C GLY A 65 -9.18 8.64 -10.11
N ASN A 66 -9.54 9.56 -9.23
CA ASN A 66 -8.74 10.74 -8.92
C ASN A 66 -7.67 10.37 -7.90
N SER A 67 -6.41 10.68 -8.22
CA SER A 67 -5.28 10.52 -7.31
C SER A 67 -5.21 11.72 -6.37
N VAL A 68 -5.17 11.44 -5.06
CA VAL A 68 -4.94 12.43 -4.01
C VAL A 68 -3.93 11.88 -3.01
N HIS A 69 -3.36 12.76 -2.18
CA HIS A 69 -2.52 12.35 -1.06
C HIS A 69 -3.34 12.46 0.22
N LEU A 70 -3.11 11.53 1.15
CA LEU A 70 -3.65 11.64 2.49
C LEU A 70 -2.72 12.50 3.34
N ASP A 71 -3.31 13.37 4.16
CA ASP A 71 -2.56 14.02 5.22
C ASP A 71 -2.05 12.96 6.21
N ILE A 72 -0.74 12.98 6.45
CA ILE A 72 -0.05 12.11 7.39
C ILE A 72 0.70 12.97 8.41
N ASP A 73 0.61 12.60 9.68
CA ASP A 73 1.14 13.39 10.79
C ASP A 73 2.69 13.42 10.79
N ASP A 74 3.35 12.35 10.32
CA ASP A 74 4.81 12.24 10.24
C ASP A 74 5.30 12.19 8.78
N ASN A 75 5.28 13.35 8.11
CA ASN A 75 5.73 13.49 6.72
C ASN A 75 7.23 13.15 6.50
N ALA A 76 8.04 13.16 7.56
CA ALA A 76 9.46 12.83 7.48
C ALA A 76 9.68 11.32 7.39
N ALA A 77 8.86 10.53 8.10
CA ALA A 77 8.98 9.08 8.14
C ALA A 77 7.99 8.34 7.22
N MET A 78 6.88 8.96 6.83
CA MET A 78 5.79 8.32 6.11
C MET A 78 5.50 8.97 4.76
N GLN A 79 4.88 8.19 3.87
CA GLN A 79 4.32 8.62 2.60
C GLN A 79 2.94 7.99 2.42
N SER A 80 2.04 8.70 1.76
CA SER A 80 0.70 8.23 1.47
C SER A 80 0.34 8.50 0.02
N HIS A 81 -0.49 7.63 -0.53
CA HIS A 81 -1.08 7.82 -1.85
C HIS A 81 -2.46 7.19 -1.87
N ASN A 82 -3.44 7.80 -2.51
CA ASN A 82 -4.72 7.16 -2.66
C ASN A 82 -5.42 7.51 -3.97
N VAL A 83 -6.28 6.59 -4.41
CA VAL A 83 -7.05 6.72 -5.64
C VAL A 83 -8.52 6.48 -5.34
N LEU A 84 -9.35 7.46 -5.69
CA LEU A 84 -10.78 7.51 -5.42
C LEU A 84 -11.57 7.44 -6.73
N ILE A 85 -12.49 6.48 -6.89
CA ILE A 85 -13.55 6.56 -7.91
C ILE A 85 -14.83 7.11 -7.29
N GLN A 86 -15.28 8.27 -7.81
CA GLN A 86 -16.64 8.82 -7.66
C GLN A 86 -17.27 8.54 -6.29
N ASP A 87 -16.56 8.88 -5.22
CA ASP A 87 -17.02 8.82 -3.82
C ASP A 87 -17.52 7.45 -3.31
N LYS A 88 -17.33 6.37 -4.09
CA LYS A 88 -17.88 5.02 -3.81
C LYS A 88 -16.82 4.01 -3.40
N LYS A 89 -15.65 4.07 -4.02
CA LYS A 89 -14.55 3.14 -3.76
C LYS A 89 -13.24 3.90 -3.79
N THR A 90 -12.38 3.61 -2.83
CA THR A 90 -11.08 4.24 -2.73
C THR A 90 -10.05 3.18 -2.35
N ILE A 91 -8.82 3.34 -2.82
CA ILE A 91 -7.67 2.55 -2.40
C ILE A 91 -6.67 3.49 -1.75
N PHE A 92 -6.24 3.12 -0.55
CA PHE A 92 -5.19 3.81 0.18
C PHE A 92 -3.91 2.99 0.18
N PHE A 93 -2.79 3.66 -0.02
CA PHE A 93 -1.44 3.13 0.14
C PHE A 93 -0.69 4.02 1.12
N ILE A 94 -0.03 3.38 2.07
CA ILE A 94 0.73 4.06 3.12
C ILE A 94 2.04 3.29 3.27
N ALA A 95 3.14 4.03 3.18
CA ALA A 95 4.47 3.49 3.35
C ALA A 95 5.18 4.24 4.47
N GLN A 96 5.83 3.49 5.36
CA GLN A 96 6.78 4.03 6.31
C GLN A 96 8.18 3.83 5.73
N LEU A 97 8.88 4.93 5.45
CA LEU A 97 10.18 4.96 4.80
C LEU A 97 11.35 5.11 5.79
N ALA A 98 11.06 5.61 7.00
CA ALA A 98 12.03 5.72 8.09
C ALA A 98 11.38 5.37 9.44
N LEU A 99 12.19 5.32 10.51
CA LEU A 99 11.65 5.20 11.86
C LEU A 99 10.77 6.43 12.18
N ALA A 100 9.72 6.20 12.95
CA ALA A 100 8.83 7.28 13.39
C ALA A 100 9.63 8.33 14.19
N THR A 101 9.31 9.59 13.97
CA THR A 101 9.92 10.73 14.69
C THR A 101 9.58 10.68 16.18
N TYR A 102 8.43 10.12 16.52
CA TYR A 102 7.94 9.93 17.88
C TYR A 102 7.68 8.45 18.19
N THR A 103 7.49 8.14 19.47
CA THR A 103 7.27 6.76 19.96
C THR A 103 6.08 6.06 19.30
N LEU A 104 5.05 6.81 18.91
CA LEU A 104 3.87 6.30 18.23
C LEU A 104 3.64 7.10 16.95
N ASN A 105 3.21 6.40 15.90
CA ASN A 105 2.63 7.07 14.74
C ASN A 105 1.30 7.72 15.14
N GLY A 106 1.00 8.86 14.52
CA GLY A 106 -0.27 9.55 14.68
C GLY A 106 -1.46 8.76 14.11
N ASN A 107 -2.64 9.39 14.14
CA ASN A 107 -3.86 8.75 13.66
C ASN A 107 -3.96 8.89 12.14
N LEU A 108 -4.13 7.77 11.44
CA LEU A 108 -4.42 7.79 10.03
C LEU A 108 -5.86 8.26 9.78
N ARG A 109 -6.02 9.37 9.08
CA ARG A 109 -7.33 9.91 8.68
C ARG A 109 -7.60 9.57 7.21
N LEU A 110 -8.65 8.79 6.97
CA LEU A 110 -9.07 8.43 5.63
C LEU A 110 -10.01 9.51 5.09
N THR A 111 -9.52 10.35 4.18
CA THR A 111 -10.28 11.46 3.58
C THR A 111 -10.90 11.05 2.24
N GLY A 112 -11.85 11.86 1.74
CA GLY A 112 -12.55 11.60 0.47
C GLY A 112 -13.68 10.56 0.55
N LEU A 113 -14.12 10.23 1.77
CA LEU A 113 -15.29 9.38 2.02
C LEU A 113 -16.54 10.25 2.23
N ILE A 114 -17.71 9.77 1.78
CA ILE A 114 -18.99 10.45 1.95
C ILE A 114 -19.43 10.29 3.40
N ALA A 115 -19.69 11.42 4.08
CA ALA A 115 -20.23 11.45 5.43
C ALA A 115 -21.50 10.58 5.57
N ASP A 116 -21.69 9.99 6.74
CA ASP A 116 -22.85 9.15 7.09
C ASP A 116 -23.05 7.90 6.21
N LYS A 117 -22.04 7.51 5.43
CA LYS A 117 -21.99 6.22 4.74
C LYS A 117 -21.19 5.20 5.53
N GLN A 118 -21.60 3.94 5.38
CA GLN A 118 -20.87 2.79 5.90
C GLN A 118 -19.92 2.26 4.83
N TYR A 119 -18.65 2.11 5.23
CA TYR A 119 -17.61 1.58 4.36
C TYR A 119 -17.10 0.26 4.88
N LYS A 120 -16.96 -0.72 3.97
CA LYS A 120 -16.24 -1.97 4.22
C LYS A 120 -14.76 -1.75 3.93
N ILE A 121 -13.91 -1.92 4.95
CA ILE A 121 -12.45 -1.88 4.79
C ILE A 121 -11.92 -3.29 4.57
N GLU A 122 -11.03 -3.41 3.59
CA GLU A 122 -10.29 -4.63 3.28
C GLU A 122 -8.83 -4.29 3.04
N ILE A 123 -7.94 -5.09 3.62
CA ILE A 123 -6.51 -4.97 3.40
C ILE A 123 -6.12 -5.83 2.20
N LEU A 124 -5.76 -5.17 1.10
CA LEU A 124 -5.35 -5.85 -0.13
C LEU A 124 -3.98 -6.51 -0.01
N ASP A 125 -3.06 -5.89 0.73
CA ASP A 125 -1.69 -6.38 0.87
C ASP A 125 -0.99 -5.76 2.10
N LEU A 126 0.07 -6.42 2.58
CA LEU A 126 0.88 -6.03 3.74
C LEU A 126 2.32 -6.54 3.60
N PRO A 127 3.29 -5.92 4.29
CA PRO A 127 4.62 -6.48 4.42
C PRO A 127 4.60 -7.88 5.06
N ASN A 128 5.40 -8.80 4.52
CA ASN A 128 5.46 -10.21 4.98
C ASN A 128 5.88 -10.37 6.46
N HIS A 129 6.59 -9.39 7.02
CA HIS A 129 7.01 -9.41 8.42
C HIS A 129 5.89 -8.99 9.40
N ILE A 130 4.74 -8.56 8.90
CA ILE A 130 3.54 -8.30 9.70
C ILE A 130 2.68 -9.57 9.70
N ASP A 131 2.83 -10.39 10.74
CA ASP A 131 1.91 -11.51 10.96
C ASP A 131 0.66 -11.02 11.70
N ARG A 132 -0.50 -11.08 11.05
CA ARG A 132 -1.79 -10.66 11.64
C ARG A 132 -2.21 -11.49 12.86
N ASN A 133 -1.61 -12.67 13.07
CA ASN A 133 -1.91 -13.58 14.16
C ASN A 133 -0.97 -13.42 15.36
N VAL A 134 0.15 -12.70 15.18
CA VAL A 134 1.16 -12.48 16.22
C VAL A 134 1.25 -10.99 16.49
N ASN A 135 0.89 -10.56 17.69
CA ASN A 135 0.86 -9.15 18.08
C ASN A 135 2.14 -8.42 17.64
N GLY A 136 1.98 -7.34 16.86
CA GLY A 136 3.10 -6.58 16.30
C GLY A 136 4.00 -6.01 17.39
N HIS A 137 5.31 -6.11 17.22
CA HIS A 137 6.34 -5.78 18.22
C HIS A 137 6.00 -4.65 19.22
N ALA A 138 5.57 -3.47 18.75
CA ALA A 138 5.22 -2.32 19.60
C ALA A 138 3.72 -2.21 19.99
N MET A 139 2.82 -2.86 19.24
CA MET A 139 1.38 -2.87 19.51
C MET A 139 0.94 -4.20 20.11
N LYS A 140 0.43 -4.17 21.34
CA LYS A 140 -0.12 -5.37 22.02
C LYS A 140 -1.27 -6.05 21.25
N SER A 141 -1.87 -5.37 20.27
CA SER A 141 -2.82 -5.91 19.29
C SER A 141 -2.86 -5.00 18.05
N PHE A 142 -3.03 -5.57 16.85
CA PHE A 142 -3.22 -4.73 15.66
C PHE A 142 -4.59 -4.02 15.68
N PRO A 143 -4.70 -2.85 15.02
CA PRO A 143 -5.99 -2.22 14.75
C PRO A 143 -6.96 -3.22 14.13
N LYS A 144 -8.22 -3.21 14.59
CA LYS A 144 -9.24 -4.19 14.15
C LYS A 144 -9.38 -4.30 12.62
N GLY A 145 -9.19 -3.18 11.91
CA GLY A 145 -9.24 -3.12 10.44
C GLY A 145 -8.06 -3.77 9.72
N MET A 146 -6.95 -4.08 10.42
CA MET A 146 -5.83 -4.83 9.85
C MET A 146 -6.03 -6.35 9.96
N ILE A 147 -6.85 -6.82 10.91
CA ILE A 147 -7.05 -8.25 11.18
C ILE A 147 -8.38 -8.73 10.60
N LYS A 148 -9.39 -7.86 10.50
CA LYS A 148 -10.74 -8.21 10.04
C LYS A 148 -11.34 -7.09 9.20
N ILE A 149 -12.33 -7.46 8.38
CA ILE A 149 -13.20 -6.49 7.71
C ILE A 149 -13.82 -5.58 8.75
N LEU A 150 -13.74 -4.27 8.52
CA LEU A 150 -14.28 -3.26 9.43
C LEU A 150 -15.32 -2.41 8.72
N TYR A 151 -16.41 -2.11 9.42
CA TYR A 151 -17.43 -1.18 8.97
C TYR A 151 -17.21 0.15 9.69
N LEU A 152 -16.85 1.19 8.94
CA LEU A 152 -16.70 2.56 9.47
C LEU A 152 -17.86 3.43 9.00
N GLN A 153 -18.31 4.33 9.88
CA GLN A 153 -19.11 5.48 9.49
C GLN A 153 -18.16 6.66 9.25
N ALA A 154 -18.23 7.26 8.07
CA ALA A 154 -17.49 8.48 7.79
C ALA A 154 -18.09 9.64 8.60
N ILE A 155 -17.23 10.33 9.36
CA ILE A 155 -17.57 11.54 10.11
C ILE A 155 -17.16 12.77 9.29
N GLY A 156 -17.99 13.82 9.34
CA GLY A 156 -17.74 15.10 8.66
C GLY A 156 -16.72 15.98 9.39
#